data_AF-A0A2E6Z3B9-F1
#
_entry.id   AF-A0A2E6Z3B9-F1
#
_cell.length_a   1.000
_cell.length_b   1.000
_cell.length_c   1.000
_cell.angle_alpha   90.00
_cell.angle_beta   90.00
_cell.angle_gamma   90.00
#
_symmetry.space_group_name_H-M   'P 1'
#
loop_
_entity.id
_entity.type
_entity.pdbx_description
1 polymer ?
#
loop_
_entity_poly.entity_id
_entity_poly.type
_entity_poly.pdbx_seq_one_letter_code
_entity_poly.pdbx_strand_id
1 'polypeptide(L)'
;MKKSNNKIYEILSFLSIGIVCGSLTGLIFVIIQKLLTFDSVLSLPEFFILLLSPIIASLLIFKLFNNSLIKNCLISFFTLIIPILGTSFGSGDYSFLNQLGIFSFIGGIGGLFWSVPISLTILFKKKKINN
;
A
#
# COMPACT_ATOMS: atom_id res chain seq x y z
N MET A 1 -21.78 -18.41 -19.02
CA MET A 1 -20.49 -18.62 -18.32
C MET A 1 -19.43 -17.53 -18.55
N LYS A 2 -19.34 -16.85 -19.71
CA LYS A 2 -18.34 -15.78 -19.99
C LYS A 2 -18.30 -14.58 -19.01
N LYS A 3 -19.41 -14.27 -18.34
CA LYS A 3 -19.60 -13.04 -17.53
C LYS A 3 -18.97 -13.08 -16.14
N SER A 4 -18.84 -14.27 -15.56
CA SER A 4 -18.18 -14.49 -14.25
C SER A 4 -16.68 -14.27 -14.36
N ASN A 5 -16.07 -14.75 -15.45
CA ASN A 5 -14.63 -14.71 -15.65
C ASN A 5 -14.09 -13.28 -15.67
N ASN A 6 -14.79 -12.34 -16.33
CA ASN A 6 -14.34 -10.93 -16.37
C ASN A 6 -14.27 -10.26 -14.99
N LYS A 7 -15.26 -10.53 -14.12
CA LYS A 7 -15.23 -9.97 -12.74
C LYS A 7 -14.10 -10.57 -11.92
N ILE A 8 -13.84 -11.87 -12.07
CA ILE A 8 -12.74 -12.54 -11.38
C ILE A 8 -11.39 -11.94 -11.83
N TYR A 9 -11.18 -11.71 -13.13
CA TYR A 9 -9.97 -11.06 -13.63
C TYR A 9 -9.81 -9.61 -13.11
N GLU A 10 -10.89 -8.83 -13.05
CA GLU A 10 -10.85 -7.48 -12.46
C GLU A 10 -10.47 -7.51 -10.97
N ILE A 11 -10.99 -8.47 -10.21
CA ILE A 11 -10.65 -8.66 -8.80
C ILE A 11 -9.20 -9.07 -8.65
N LEU A 12 -8.75 -10.10 -9.37
CA LEU A 12 -7.35 -10.57 -9.32
C LEU A 12 -6.37 -9.46 -9.70
N SER A 13 -6.68 -8.69 -10.75
CA SER A 13 -5.90 -7.52 -11.15
C SER A 13 -5.85 -6.47 -10.02
N PHE A 14 -6.99 -6.17 -9.40
CA PHE A 14 -7.06 -5.24 -8.27
C PHE A 14 -6.26 -5.72 -7.05
N LEU A 15 -6.32 -7.02 -6.72
CA LEU A 15 -5.54 -7.61 -5.63
C LEU A 15 -4.03 -7.53 -5.91
N SER A 16 -3.61 -7.80 -7.15
CA SER A 16 -2.22 -7.64 -7.58
C SER A 16 -1.74 -6.20 -7.46
N ILE A 17 -2.55 -5.22 -7.88
CA ILE A 17 -2.24 -3.80 -7.69
C ILE A 17 -2.14 -3.47 -6.19
N GLY A 18 -3.00 -4.07 -5.37
CA GLY A 18 -2.96 -4.02 -3.92
C GLY A 18 -1.61 -4.42 -3.33
N ILE A 19 -1.10 -5.60 -3.73
CA ILE A 19 0.22 -6.10 -3.31
C ILE A 19 1.30 -5.08 -3.68
N VAL A 20 1.34 -4.63 -4.94
CA VAL A 20 2.36 -3.68 -5.42
C VAL A 20 2.26 -2.35 -4.67
N CYS A 21 1.05 -1.86 -4.41
CA CYS A 21 0.81 -0.63 -3.65
C CYS A 21 1.30 -0.74 -2.21
N GLY A 22 0.99 -1.84 -1.55
CA GLY A 22 1.45 -2.10 -0.19
C GLY A 22 2.98 -2.24 -0.11
N SER A 23 3.59 -3.02 -1.00
CA SER A 23 5.05 -3.16 -1.07
C SER A 23 5.75 -1.83 -1.31
N LEU A 24 5.24 -1.02 -2.24
CA LEU A 24 5.78 0.31 -2.52
C LEU A 24 5.65 1.24 -1.31
N THR A 25 4.54 1.14 -0.56
CA THR A 25 4.35 1.90 0.69
C THR A 25 5.45 1.56 1.70
N GLY A 26 5.74 0.26 1.89
CA GLY A 26 6.83 -0.19 2.78
C GLY A 26 8.21 0.30 2.35
N LEU A 27 8.52 0.24 1.06
CA LEU A 27 9.79 0.74 0.53
C LEU A 27 9.94 2.26 0.74
N ILE A 28 8.91 3.03 0.38
CA ILE A 28 8.92 4.49 0.52
C ILE A 28 9.04 4.88 2.00
N PHE A 29 8.35 4.17 2.90
CA PHE A 29 8.48 4.38 4.34
C PHE A 29 9.94 4.24 4.79
N VAL A 30 10.61 3.13 4.47
CA VAL A 30 12.01 2.90 4.85
C VAL A 30 12.94 3.97 4.27
N ILE A 31 12.77 4.32 2.99
CA ILE A 31 13.59 5.34 2.32
C ILE A 31 13.41 6.71 2.99
N ILE A 32 12.17 7.15 3.20
CA ILE A 32 11.89 8.45 3.82
C ILE A 32 12.37 8.48 5.26
N GLN A 33 12.13 7.41 6.03
CA GLN A 33 12.63 7.30 7.41
C GLN A 33 14.15 7.48 7.45
N LYS A 34 14.88 6.80 6.55
CA LYS A 34 16.35 6.91 6.49
C LYS A 34 16.84 8.30 6.07
N LEU A 35 16.09 8.99 5.20
CA LEU A 35 16.41 10.35 4.76
C LEU A 35 16.11 11.41 5.82
N LEU A 36 15.09 11.20 6.66
CA LEU A 36 14.72 12.13 7.72
C LEU A 36 15.58 11.95 8.97
N THR A 37 15.97 10.72 9.29
CA THR A 37 16.62 10.37 10.56
C THR A 37 18.15 10.41 10.47
N PHE A 38 18.74 11.60 10.52
CA PHE A 38 20.21 11.78 10.40
C PHE A 38 20.99 11.34 11.63
N ASP A 39 20.44 11.57 12.82
CA ASP A 39 21.02 11.24 14.12
C ASP A 39 20.65 9.82 14.59
N SER A 40 20.05 9.02 13.70
CA SER A 40 19.50 7.67 13.97
C SER A 40 18.38 7.60 15.01
N VAL A 41 17.79 8.73 15.42
CA VAL A 41 16.64 8.79 16.34
C VAL A 41 15.48 9.52 15.68
N LEU A 42 14.39 8.81 15.40
CA LEU A 42 13.22 9.41 14.75
C LEU A 42 12.52 10.38 15.72
N SER A 43 12.58 11.68 15.41
CA SER A 43 11.91 12.70 16.22
C SER A 43 10.40 12.78 15.92
N LEU A 44 9.60 13.36 16.83
CA LEU A 44 8.16 13.52 16.63
C LEU A 44 7.80 14.31 15.34
N PRO A 45 8.46 15.43 15.02
CA PRO A 45 8.21 16.14 13.76
C PRO A 45 8.54 15.30 12.52
N GLU A 46 9.66 14.57 12.53
CA GLU A 46 10.03 13.66 11.42
C GLU A 46 9.01 12.55 11.24
N PHE A 47 8.48 12.01 12.34
CA PHE A 47 7.41 11.03 12.30
C PHE A 47 6.15 11.57 11.59
N PHE A 48 5.72 12.80 11.88
CA PHE A 48 4.57 13.40 11.19
C PHE A 48 4.80 13.57 9.67
N ILE A 49 6.03 13.89 9.26
CA ILE A 49 6.39 13.94 7.83
C ILE A 49 6.38 12.53 7.23
N LEU A 50 6.89 11.54 7.96
CA LEU A 50 6.94 10.14 7.55
C LEU A 50 5.53 9.55 7.31
N LEU A 51 4.51 10.01 8.05
CA LEU A 51 3.10 9.64 7.83
C LEU A 51 2.56 10.03 6.45
N LEU A 52 3.25 10.91 5.70
CA LEU A 52 2.89 11.28 4.33
C LEU A 52 3.43 10.29 3.28
N SER A 53 4.26 9.32 3.67
CA SER A 53 4.79 8.27 2.78
C SER A 53 3.73 7.53 1.94
N PRO A 54 2.50 7.22 2.43
CA PRO A 54 1.48 6.56 1.65
C PRO A 54 0.96 7.39 0.47
N ILE A 55 0.98 8.73 0.61
CA ILE A 55 0.52 9.64 -0.45
C ILE A 55 1.41 9.45 -1.69
N ILE A 56 2.73 9.40 -1.50
CA ILE A 56 3.68 9.21 -2.60
C ILE A 56 3.46 7.83 -3.24
N ALA A 57 3.31 6.78 -2.44
CA ALA A 57 3.02 5.43 -2.93
C ALA A 57 1.74 5.39 -3.77
N SER A 58 0.65 5.97 -3.25
CA SER A 58 -0.66 5.99 -3.90
C SER A 58 -0.65 6.75 -5.23
N LEU A 59 0.08 7.87 -5.32
CA LEU A 59 0.23 8.67 -6.53
C LEU A 59 1.03 7.93 -7.61
N LEU A 60 2.10 7.24 -7.22
CA LEU A 60 2.88 6.41 -8.13
C LEU A 60 2.04 5.26 -8.70
N ILE A 61 1.30 4.54 -7.85
CA ILE A 61 0.42 3.45 -8.30
C ILE A 61 -0.71 3.99 -9.18
N PHE A 62 -1.30 5.12 -8.81
CA PHE A 62 -2.33 5.78 -9.63
C PHE A 62 -1.79 6.09 -11.02
N LYS A 63 -0.58 6.65 -11.12
CA LYS A 63 0.05 6.99 -12.39
C LYS A 63 0.44 5.75 -13.21
N LEU A 64 0.92 4.69 -12.55
CA LEU A 64 1.36 3.46 -13.22
C LEU A 64 0.21 2.61 -13.76
N PHE A 65 -0.89 2.51 -13.01
CA PHE A 65 -2.01 1.62 -13.35
C PHE A 65 -3.27 2.35 -13.80
N ASN A 66 -3.26 3.69 -13.82
CA ASN A 66 -4.37 4.56 -14.21
C ASN A 66 -5.71 4.16 -13.55
N ASN A 67 -5.67 3.86 -12.25
CA ASN A 67 -6.80 3.33 -11.48
C ASN A 67 -7.36 4.38 -10.51
N SER A 68 -8.08 3.97 -9.46
CA SER A 68 -8.66 4.93 -8.50
C SER A 68 -7.63 5.36 -7.45
N LEU A 69 -7.23 6.64 -7.48
CA LEU A 69 -6.36 7.24 -6.47
C LEU A 69 -6.91 7.04 -5.04
N ILE A 70 -8.22 7.27 -4.85
CA ILE A 70 -8.88 7.12 -3.55
C ILE A 70 -8.70 5.69 -2.99
N LYS A 71 -8.88 4.66 -3.84
CA LYS A 71 -8.68 3.26 -3.41
C LYS A 71 -7.22 2.99 -3.04
N ASN A 72 -6.27 3.51 -3.82
CA ASN A 72 -4.84 3.36 -3.51
C ASN A 72 -4.46 4.09 -2.22
N CYS A 73 -5.02 5.27 -1.95
CA CYS A 73 -4.82 5.97 -0.68
C CYS A 73 -5.31 5.12 0.49
N LEU A 74 -6.53 4.57 0.42
CA LEU A 74 -7.04 3.70 1.49
C LEU A 74 -6.13 2.49 1.74
N ILE A 75 -5.72 1.79 0.67
CA ILE A 75 -4.83 0.63 0.78
C ILE A 75 -3.49 1.03 1.43
N SER A 76 -2.83 2.07 0.91
CA SER A 76 -1.52 2.49 1.40
C SER A 76 -1.57 3.03 2.84
N PHE A 77 -2.56 3.84 3.21
CA PHE A 77 -2.70 4.33 4.58
C PHE A 77 -3.01 3.20 5.58
N PHE A 78 -3.91 2.28 5.26
CA PHE A 78 -4.17 1.15 6.16
C PHE A 78 -2.98 0.18 6.23
N THR A 79 -2.23 0.03 5.15
CA THR A 79 -0.97 -0.72 5.14
C THR A 79 0.10 -0.05 5.99
N LEU A 80 0.15 1.29 5.99
CA LEU A 80 1.03 2.04 6.89
C LEU A 80 0.67 1.79 8.35
N ILE A 81 -0.59 2.04 8.72
CA ILE A 81 -1.02 2.11 10.13
C ILE A 81 -0.83 0.79 10.87
N ILE A 82 -1.17 -0.34 10.23
CA ILE A 82 -1.17 -1.63 10.92
C ILE A 82 0.10 -2.43 10.57
N PRO A 83 0.31 -2.91 9.32
CA PRO A 83 1.48 -3.70 8.97
C PRO A 83 2.82 -2.98 9.20
N ILE A 84 2.98 -1.77 8.67
CA ILE A 84 4.29 -1.09 8.64
C ILE A 84 4.64 -0.50 9.99
N LEU A 85 3.77 0.30 10.60
CA LEU A 85 4.02 0.89 11.91
C LEU A 85 4.13 -0.18 13.00
N GLY A 86 3.27 -1.21 12.96
CA GLY A 86 3.37 -2.33 13.88
C GLY A 86 4.73 -3.04 13.80
N THR A 87 5.25 -3.22 12.59
CA THR A 87 6.59 -3.80 12.40
C THR A 87 7.70 -2.84 12.87
N SER A 88 7.60 -1.54 12.59
CA SER A 88 8.66 -0.58 12.92
C SER A 88 8.91 -0.42 14.42
N PHE A 89 7.91 -0.66 15.28
CA PHE A 89 8.09 -0.61 16.73
C PHE A 89 8.68 -1.90 17.32
N GLY A 90 8.67 -3.01 16.56
CA GLY A 90 9.20 -4.31 17.00
C GLY A 90 10.45 -4.77 16.25
N SER A 91 10.82 -4.10 15.15
CA SER A 91 11.99 -4.46 14.35
C SER A 91 13.30 -4.09 15.06
N GLY A 92 14.23 -5.04 15.17
CA GLY A 92 15.58 -4.75 15.63
C GLY A 92 16.44 -4.03 14.59
N ASP A 93 17.71 -3.82 14.91
CA ASP A 93 18.68 -3.18 14.03
C ASP A 93 19.04 -4.08 12.84
N TYR A 94 18.25 -3.98 11.78
CA TYR A 94 18.51 -4.62 10.50
C TYR A 94 19.35 -3.73 9.59
N SER A 95 20.15 -4.34 8.72
CA SER A 95 20.80 -3.60 7.62
C SER A 95 19.74 -2.95 6.73
N PHE A 96 20.07 -1.83 6.09
CA PHE A 96 19.15 -1.09 5.23
C PHE A 96 18.52 -1.95 4.12
N LEU A 97 19.32 -2.82 3.48
CA LEU A 97 18.81 -3.75 2.46
C LEU A 97 17.81 -4.76 3.03
N ASN A 98 18.06 -5.28 4.23
CA ASN A 98 17.14 -6.20 4.90
C ASN A 98 15.84 -5.48 5.28
N GLN A 99 15.92 -4.23 5.76
CA GLN A 99 14.73 -3.41 6.03
C GLN A 99 13.88 -3.22 4.77
N LEU A 100 14.49 -2.85 3.64
CA LEU A 100 13.76 -2.72 2.37
C LEU A 100 13.02 -4.02 2.00
N GLY A 101 13.68 -5.16 2.14
CA GLY A 101 13.07 -6.47 1.86
C GLY A 101 11.89 -6.78 2.79
N ILE A 102 12.09 -6.65 4.11
CA ILE A 102 11.09 -6.97 5.14
C ILE A 102 9.86 -6.05 4.99
N PHE A 103 10.07 -4.74 4.90
CA PHE A 103 8.98 -3.77 4.81
C PHE A 103 8.25 -3.84 3.46
N SER A 104 8.94 -4.16 2.37
CA SER A 104 8.30 -4.44 1.08
C SER A 104 7.40 -5.68 1.15
N PHE A 105 7.87 -6.75 1.80
CA PHE A 105 7.11 -7.98 1.94
C PHE A 105 5.88 -7.80 2.84
N ILE A 106 6.07 -7.22 4.03
CA ILE A 106 4.99 -6.94 4.98
C ILE A 106 3.99 -5.93 4.41
N GLY A 107 4.52 -4.89 3.74
CA GLY A 107 3.71 -3.96 2.97
C GLY A 107 2.85 -4.69 1.94
N GLY A 108 3.43 -5.62 1.18
CA GLY A 108 2.70 -6.43 0.19
C GLY A 108 1.58 -7.26 0.80
N ILE A 109 1.82 -7.91 1.94
CA ILE A 109 0.80 -8.65 2.71
C ILE A 109 -0.33 -7.71 3.13
N GLY A 110 0.01 -6.55 3.69
CA GLY A 110 -0.96 -5.53 4.08
C GLY A 110 -1.79 -5.02 2.89
N GLY A 111 -1.13 -4.73 1.78
CA GLY A 111 -1.76 -4.27 0.55
C GLY A 111 -2.74 -5.29 -0.01
N LEU A 112 -2.37 -6.57 0.00
CA LEU A 112 -3.27 -7.67 -0.36
C LEU A 112 -4.48 -7.72 0.57
N PHE A 113 -4.23 -7.74 1.88
CA PHE A 113 -5.27 -7.84 2.91
C PHE A 113 -6.32 -6.74 2.76
N TRP A 114 -5.91 -5.48 2.61
CA TRP A 114 -6.84 -4.36 2.46
C TRP A 114 -7.51 -4.29 1.09
N SER A 115 -6.91 -4.89 0.07
CA SER A 115 -7.53 -4.95 -1.25
C SER A 115 -8.70 -5.93 -1.30
N VAL A 116 -8.73 -6.95 -0.44
CA VAL A 116 -9.85 -7.91 -0.37
C VAL A 116 -11.19 -7.21 -0.07
N PRO A 117 -11.38 -6.50 1.06
CA PRO A 117 -12.65 -5.84 1.35
C PRO A 117 -12.97 -4.73 0.35
N ILE A 118 -11.97 -4.01 -0.18
CA ILE A 118 -12.20 -2.96 -1.18
C ILE A 118 -12.66 -3.56 -2.53
N SER A 119 -12.20 -4.77 -2.88
CA SER A 119 -12.60 -5.47 -4.10
C SER A 119 -14.09 -5.86 -4.12
N LEU A 120 -14.76 -5.94 -2.96
CA LEU A 120 -16.20 -6.17 -2.87
C LEU A 120 -16.99 -5.11 -3.67
N THR A 121 -16.48 -3.87 -3.73
CA THR A 121 -17.10 -2.81 -4.55
C THR A 121 -17.19 -3.16 -6.04
N ILE A 122 -16.28 -4.01 -6.55
CA ILE A 122 -16.26 -4.49 -7.94
C ILE A 122 -17.39 -5.51 -8.15
N LEU A 123 -17.62 -6.38 -7.17
CA LEU A 123 -18.72 -7.36 -7.21
C LEU A 123 -20.08 -6.69 -7.25
N PHE A 124 -20.29 -5.67 -6.41
CA PHE A 124 -21.55 -4.96 -6.24
C PHE A 124 -21.79 -3.81 -7.25
N LYS A 125 -20.81 -3.48 -8.10
CA LYS A 125 -20.98 -2.44 -9.12
C LYS A 125 -22.10 -2.82 -10.10
N LYS A 126 -23.28 -2.20 -9.93
CA LYS A 126 -24.37 -2.30 -10.90
C LYS A 126 -23.94 -1.56 -12.18
N LYS A 127 -24.18 -2.18 -13.33
CA LYS A 127 -23.92 -1.56 -14.63
C LYS A 127 -24.85 -0.34 -14.74
N LYS A 128 -24.31 0.86 -14.97
CA LYS A 128 -25.11 2.00 -15.43
C LYS A 128 -25.78 1.53 -16.72
N ILE A 129 -27.10 1.35 -16.69
CA ILE A 129 -27.90 1.19 -17.90
C ILE A 129 -28.02 2.61 -18.44
N ASN A 130 -27.23 2.92 -19.47
CA ASN A 130 -27.45 4.14 -20.24
C ASN A 130 -28.72 3.88 -21.06
N ASN A 131 -29.81 4.57 -20.69
CA ASN A 131 -30.98 4.74 -21.56
C ASN A 131 -30.64 5.77 -22.65
#